data_AF-A0A2S6CAU6-F1
#
_entry.id   AF-A0A2S6CAU6-F1
#
_cell.length_a   1.000
_cell.length_b   1.000
_cell.length_c   1.000
_cell.angle_alpha   90.00
_cell.angle_beta   90.00
_cell.angle_gamma   90.00
#
_symmetry.space_group_name_H-M   'P 1'
#
loop_
_entity.id
_entity.type
_entity.pdbx_description
1 polymer ?
#
loop_
_entity_poly.entity_id
_entity_poly.type
_entity_poly.pdbx_seq_one_letter_code
_entity_poly.pdbx_strand_id
1 'polypeptide(L)'
;MIQSIHDTGANVVLQLDFKDRAAVAPAYYALKSMTNAAGVPANEWCIYKTQATWWKTPEEFEAETWVQDAFASNISLALLPVYQPADTWKWDTMASLRAFQKTNYTISSELELRSTNGPLQAELNLVQSQQDGAAFNTAGIFFAIGDLVEPISASFYDTANNTLPADERVNGSTYGFQDNRAPVLLDSRVGNTSSDGHDYRSDFNWIMQQVFNWVIADTHRTCGIRDLKLKAKGIFRI
;
A
#
# COMPACT_ATOMS: atom_id res chain seq x y z
N MET A 1 -9.68 17.66 -1.19
CA MET A 1 -8.21 17.49 -1.19
C MET A 1 -7.63 17.61 -2.59
N ILE A 2 -8.01 16.74 -3.54
CA ILE A 2 -7.48 16.76 -4.93
C ILE A 2 -7.66 18.13 -5.62
N GLN A 3 -8.85 18.73 -5.50
CA GLN A 3 -9.09 20.09 -5.99
C GLN A 3 -8.13 21.12 -5.37
N SER A 4 -7.82 21.00 -4.07
CA SER A 4 -6.89 21.91 -3.40
C SER A 4 -5.45 21.72 -3.88
N ILE A 5 -5.04 20.49 -4.23
CA ILE A 5 -3.71 20.21 -4.80
C ILE A 5 -3.62 20.84 -6.20
N HIS A 6 -4.66 20.65 -7.01
CA HIS A 6 -4.81 21.26 -8.32
C HIS A 6 -4.70 22.79 -8.23
N ASP A 7 -5.52 23.41 -7.37
CA ASP A 7 -5.60 24.87 -7.24
C ASP A 7 -4.32 25.49 -6.66
N THR A 8 -3.57 24.74 -5.85
CA THR A 8 -2.30 25.21 -5.27
C THR A 8 -1.08 24.92 -6.16
N GLY A 9 -1.23 24.12 -7.22
CA GLY A 9 -0.13 23.68 -8.08
C GLY A 9 0.88 22.79 -7.36
N ALA A 10 0.47 22.09 -6.29
CA ALA A 10 1.34 21.19 -5.55
C ALA A 10 1.69 19.94 -6.39
N ASN A 11 2.98 19.59 -6.45
CA ASN A 11 3.43 18.34 -7.08
C ASN A 11 3.32 17.21 -6.07
N VAL A 12 2.32 16.35 -6.24
CA VAL A 12 2.09 15.19 -5.38
C VAL A 12 1.67 14.00 -6.22
N VAL A 13 2.00 12.80 -5.73
CA VAL A 13 1.42 11.54 -6.19
C VAL A 13 0.37 11.15 -5.16
N LEU A 14 -0.85 10.86 -5.61
CA LEU A 14 -1.94 10.48 -4.72
C LEU A 14 -2.26 9.00 -4.89
N GLN A 15 -2.22 8.24 -3.81
CA GLN A 15 -2.82 6.91 -3.78
C GLN A 15 -4.29 7.02 -3.39
N LEU A 16 -5.17 6.69 -4.32
CA LEU A 16 -6.61 6.58 -4.09
C LEU A 16 -6.90 5.19 -3.53
N ASP A 17 -6.84 5.06 -2.20
CA ASP A 17 -7.08 3.80 -1.48
C ASP A 17 -8.58 3.47 -1.43
N PHE A 18 -9.11 2.90 -2.52
CA PHE A 18 -10.52 2.57 -2.62
C PHE A 18 -10.89 1.40 -1.70
N LYS A 19 -11.97 1.59 -0.94
CA LYS A 19 -12.61 0.54 -0.14
C LYS A 19 -13.93 0.02 -0.72
N ASP A 20 -14.42 0.66 -1.79
CA ASP A 20 -15.64 0.30 -2.51
C ASP A 20 -15.38 0.34 -4.02
N ARG A 21 -15.68 -0.77 -4.72
CA ARG A 21 -15.55 -0.90 -6.18
C ARG A 21 -16.39 0.14 -6.91
N ALA A 22 -17.59 0.45 -6.41
CA ALA A 22 -18.51 1.37 -7.07
C ALA A 22 -18.02 2.83 -7.06
N ALA A 23 -17.07 3.16 -6.17
CA ALA A 23 -16.48 4.50 -6.09
C ALA A 23 -15.39 4.76 -7.14
N VAL A 24 -14.86 3.71 -7.79
CA VAL A 24 -13.71 3.83 -8.70
C VAL A 24 -14.07 4.59 -9.97
N ALA A 25 -15.14 4.17 -10.68
CA ALA A 25 -15.55 4.82 -11.92
C ALA A 25 -15.97 6.30 -11.73
N PRO A 26 -16.77 6.66 -10.70
CA PRO A 26 -17.05 8.06 -10.39
C PRO A 26 -15.80 8.90 -10.13
N ALA A 27 -14.81 8.34 -9.42
CA ALA A 27 -13.55 9.03 -9.19
C ALA A 27 -12.78 9.26 -10.49
N TYR A 28 -12.71 8.27 -11.39
CA TYR A 28 -12.11 8.45 -12.71
C TYR A 28 -12.76 9.60 -13.48
N TYR A 29 -14.09 9.62 -13.58
CA TYR A 29 -14.79 10.68 -14.33
C TYR A 29 -14.61 12.06 -13.70
N ALA A 30 -14.51 12.15 -12.37
CA ALA A 30 -14.21 13.40 -11.68
C ALA A 30 -12.78 13.90 -11.97
N LEU A 31 -11.83 12.98 -12.15
CA LEU A 31 -10.42 13.28 -12.41
C LEU A 31 -10.12 13.50 -13.90
N LYS A 32 -10.95 12.97 -14.80
CA LYS A 32 -10.70 12.91 -16.25
C LYS A 32 -10.28 14.24 -16.87
N SER A 33 -10.92 15.34 -16.47
CA SER A 33 -10.66 16.68 -17.02
C SER A 33 -9.68 17.52 -16.18
N MET A 34 -9.16 16.99 -15.07
CA MET A 34 -8.25 17.72 -14.19
C MET A 34 -6.81 17.59 -14.67
N THR A 35 -6.04 18.67 -14.61
CA THR A 35 -4.61 18.69 -14.92
C THR A 35 -3.84 19.44 -13.84
N ASN A 36 -2.60 19.06 -13.57
CA ASN A 36 -1.77 19.88 -12.67
C ASN A 36 -1.29 21.17 -13.37
N ALA A 37 -0.55 22.02 -12.67
CA ALA A 37 -0.03 23.29 -13.21
C ALA A 37 0.93 23.11 -14.42
N ALA A 38 1.50 21.90 -14.60
CA ALA A 38 2.32 21.54 -15.76
C ALA A 38 1.51 20.96 -16.93
N GLY A 39 0.17 20.89 -16.80
CA GLY A 39 -0.72 20.33 -17.81
C GLY A 39 -0.83 18.81 -17.80
N VAL A 40 -0.24 18.12 -16.80
CA VAL A 40 -0.28 16.66 -16.70
C VAL A 40 -1.64 16.21 -16.17
N PRO A 41 -2.36 15.31 -16.87
CA PRO A 41 -3.65 14.77 -16.44
C PRO A 41 -3.62 14.16 -15.04
N ALA A 42 -4.67 14.38 -14.26
CA ALA A 42 -4.78 13.87 -12.89
C ALA A 42 -4.64 12.35 -12.81
N ASN A 43 -5.14 11.65 -13.82
CA ASN A 43 -5.07 10.19 -13.90
C ASN A 43 -3.65 9.62 -14.08
N GLU A 44 -2.65 10.46 -14.43
CA GLU A 44 -1.25 10.03 -14.52
C GLU A 44 -0.52 10.11 -13.17
N TRP A 45 -1.00 10.91 -12.22
CA TRP A 45 -0.40 11.06 -10.88
C TRP A 45 -1.33 10.63 -9.73
N CYS A 46 -2.56 10.20 -10.06
CA CYS A 46 -3.46 9.49 -9.15
C CYS A 46 -3.35 7.98 -9.37
N ILE A 47 -2.81 7.28 -8.38
CA ILE A 47 -2.67 5.83 -8.36
C ILE A 47 -3.99 5.22 -7.84
N TYR A 48 -4.60 4.37 -8.64
CA TYR A 48 -5.80 3.61 -8.31
C TYR A 48 -5.40 2.38 -7.48
N LYS A 49 -5.49 2.50 -6.15
CA LYS A 49 -5.27 1.37 -5.23
C LYS A 49 -6.60 0.64 -5.03
N THR A 50 -6.68 -0.58 -5.55
CA THR A 50 -7.93 -1.35 -5.68
C THR A 50 -7.77 -2.74 -5.08
N GLN A 51 -8.86 -3.38 -4.66
CA GLN A 51 -8.79 -4.77 -4.20
C GLN A 51 -8.71 -5.70 -5.42
N ALA A 52 -7.73 -6.61 -5.46
CA ALA A 52 -7.54 -7.53 -6.58
C ALA A 52 -8.75 -8.46 -6.82
N THR A 53 -9.59 -8.65 -5.81
CA THR A 53 -10.84 -9.41 -5.92
C THR A 53 -11.92 -8.73 -6.77
N TRP A 54 -11.80 -7.42 -7.03
CA TRP A 54 -12.76 -6.68 -7.84
C TRP A 54 -12.60 -6.98 -9.34
N TRP A 55 -11.35 -7.12 -9.79
CA TRP A 55 -10.96 -7.48 -11.14
C TRP A 55 -9.78 -8.43 -11.07
N LYS A 56 -10.04 -9.72 -11.24
CA LYS A 56 -9.08 -10.80 -11.05
C LYS A 56 -8.11 -10.94 -12.21
N THR A 57 -8.44 -10.39 -13.37
CA THR A 57 -7.57 -10.39 -14.54
C THR A 57 -7.53 -9.00 -15.19
N PRO A 58 -6.47 -8.67 -15.94
CA PRO A 58 -6.44 -7.48 -16.78
C PRO A 58 -7.67 -7.37 -17.68
N GLU A 59 -8.13 -8.46 -18.29
CA GLU A 59 -9.28 -8.45 -19.18
C GLU A 59 -10.58 -8.05 -18.47
N GLU A 60 -10.79 -8.48 -17.22
CA GLU A 60 -11.92 -8.03 -16.40
C GLU A 60 -11.86 -6.53 -16.10
N PHE A 61 -10.66 -6.02 -15.81
CA PHE A 61 -10.42 -4.59 -15.56
C PHE A 61 -10.63 -3.76 -16.84
N GLU A 62 -10.07 -4.20 -17.96
CA GLU A 62 -10.14 -3.57 -19.28
C GLU A 62 -11.55 -3.63 -19.90
N ALA A 63 -12.39 -4.56 -19.46
CA ALA A 63 -13.80 -4.62 -19.84
C ALA A 63 -14.64 -3.48 -19.22
N GLU A 64 -14.15 -2.81 -18.18
CA GLU A 64 -14.86 -1.71 -17.55
C GLU A 64 -14.97 -0.49 -18.47
N THR A 65 -16.17 0.07 -18.56
CA THR A 65 -16.47 1.21 -19.44
C THR A 65 -15.57 2.42 -19.19
N TRP A 66 -15.20 2.69 -17.93
CA TRP A 66 -14.32 3.79 -17.56
C TRP A 66 -12.85 3.54 -17.94
N VAL A 67 -12.42 2.27 -17.93
CA VAL A 67 -11.06 1.90 -18.38
C VAL A 67 -10.96 2.00 -19.90
N GLN A 68 -11.98 1.52 -20.61
CA GLN A 68 -12.07 1.68 -22.07
C GLN A 68 -12.06 3.16 -22.47
N ASP A 69 -12.80 4.00 -21.76
CA ASP A 69 -12.82 5.45 -21.97
C ASP A 69 -11.45 6.08 -21.68
N ALA A 70 -10.73 5.63 -20.64
CA ALA A 70 -9.37 6.09 -20.35
C ALA A 70 -8.42 5.78 -21.50
N PHE A 71 -8.40 4.53 -21.98
CA PHE A 71 -7.52 4.11 -23.07
C PHE A 71 -7.87 4.80 -24.39
N ALA A 72 -9.16 4.94 -24.71
CA ALA A 72 -9.61 5.69 -25.88
C ALA A 72 -9.24 7.18 -25.81
N SER A 73 -9.15 7.74 -24.60
CA SER A 73 -8.74 9.12 -24.35
C SER A 73 -7.22 9.29 -24.23
N ASN A 74 -6.44 8.23 -24.50
CA ASN A 74 -4.98 8.20 -24.35
C ASN A 74 -4.49 8.57 -22.94
N ILE A 75 -5.28 8.22 -21.92
CA ILE A 75 -4.94 8.41 -20.51
C ILE A 75 -4.21 7.16 -20.03
N SER A 76 -2.99 7.32 -19.53
CA SER A 76 -2.27 6.25 -18.84
C SER A 76 -2.80 6.12 -17.42
N LEU A 77 -3.44 5.00 -17.09
CA LEU A 77 -3.83 4.69 -15.72
C LEU A 77 -2.62 4.21 -14.92
N ALA A 78 -2.59 4.51 -13.63
CA ALA A 78 -1.66 3.94 -12.67
C ALA A 78 -2.43 3.05 -11.69
N LEU A 79 -2.32 1.72 -11.83
CA LEU A 79 -3.03 0.73 -11.04
C LEU A 79 -2.10 0.08 -10.00
N LEU A 80 -2.65 -0.15 -8.80
CA LEU A 80 -2.04 -0.95 -7.74
C LEU A 80 -3.10 -1.91 -7.18
N PRO A 81 -3.13 -3.19 -7.62
CA PRO A 81 -3.99 -4.20 -7.03
C PRO A 81 -3.45 -4.67 -5.67
N VAL A 82 -4.36 -4.79 -4.70
CA VAL A 82 -4.10 -5.26 -3.33
C VAL A 82 -4.55 -6.71 -3.21
N TYR A 83 -3.64 -7.61 -2.85
CA TYR A 83 -3.88 -9.03 -2.61
C TYR A 83 -3.90 -9.31 -1.11
N GLN A 84 -4.93 -10.02 -0.66
CA GLN A 84 -5.11 -10.38 0.75
C GLN A 84 -4.95 -11.90 0.95
N PRO A 85 -4.38 -12.36 2.08
CA PRO A 85 -4.26 -13.78 2.39
C PRO A 85 -5.61 -14.52 2.36
N ALA A 86 -6.68 -13.81 2.73
CA ALA A 86 -8.03 -14.35 2.75
C ALA A 86 -8.61 -14.63 1.35
N ASP A 87 -7.86 -14.41 0.27
CA ASP A 87 -8.32 -14.57 -1.09
C ASP A 87 -7.62 -15.69 -1.87
N THR A 88 -6.43 -16.13 -1.42
CA THR A 88 -5.59 -17.13 -2.09
C THR A 88 -6.24 -18.51 -2.24
N TRP A 89 -7.15 -18.85 -1.33
CA TRP A 89 -8.00 -20.03 -1.33
C TRP A 89 -9.32 -19.89 -2.10
N LYS A 90 -9.67 -18.68 -2.57
CA LYS A 90 -10.92 -18.42 -3.30
C LYS A 90 -10.72 -18.36 -4.81
N TRP A 91 -9.52 -18.00 -5.27
CA TRP A 91 -9.17 -17.85 -6.68
C TRP A 91 -7.64 -17.81 -6.86
N ASP A 92 -7.19 -17.91 -8.11
CA ASP A 92 -5.76 -17.96 -8.44
C ASP A 92 -5.11 -16.56 -8.42
N THR A 93 -4.69 -16.14 -7.22
CA THR A 93 -4.00 -14.86 -6.97
C THR A 93 -2.64 -14.78 -7.67
N MET A 94 -1.95 -15.91 -7.82
CA MET A 94 -0.65 -16.00 -8.50
C MET A 94 -0.76 -15.72 -9.99
N ALA A 95 -1.73 -16.34 -10.67
CA ALA A 95 -1.99 -16.10 -12.09
C ALA A 95 -2.37 -14.63 -12.34
N SER A 96 -3.18 -14.07 -11.45
CA SER A 96 -3.58 -12.67 -11.48
C SER A 96 -2.41 -11.70 -11.37
N LEU A 97 -1.56 -11.87 -10.34
CA LEU A 97 -0.38 -11.05 -10.14
C LEU A 97 0.52 -11.08 -11.37
N ARG A 98 0.76 -12.28 -11.91
CA ARG A 98 1.56 -12.47 -13.13
C ARG A 98 0.96 -11.77 -14.34
N ALA A 99 -0.36 -11.76 -14.47
CA ALA A 99 -1.05 -11.10 -15.59
C ALA A 99 -0.96 -9.58 -15.46
N PHE A 100 -1.31 -9.02 -14.30
CA PHE A 100 -1.22 -7.58 -14.05
C PHE A 100 0.21 -7.05 -14.14
N GLN A 101 1.21 -7.82 -13.71
CA GLN A 101 2.64 -7.49 -13.88
C GLN A 101 3.06 -7.24 -15.33
N LYS A 102 2.32 -7.72 -16.32
CA LYS A 102 2.65 -7.55 -17.75
C LYS A 102 1.94 -6.36 -18.40
N THR A 103 1.05 -5.70 -17.67
CA THR A 103 0.31 -4.54 -18.18
C THR A 103 1.18 -3.28 -18.13
N ASN A 104 0.93 -2.33 -19.02
CA ASN A 104 1.63 -1.04 -19.04
C ASN A 104 1.06 -0.02 -18.05
N TYR A 105 -0.06 -0.33 -17.40
CA TYR A 105 -0.75 0.54 -16.43
C TYR A 105 -0.65 0.05 -14.99
N THR A 106 -0.18 -1.17 -14.72
CA THR A 106 0.08 -1.62 -13.35
C THR A 106 1.50 -1.25 -12.93
N ILE A 107 1.60 -0.38 -11.93
CA ILE A 107 2.89 0.19 -11.50
C ILE A 107 3.47 -0.53 -10.27
N SER A 108 2.63 -1.23 -9.52
CA SER A 108 3.01 -1.94 -8.30
C SER A 108 1.90 -2.91 -7.90
N SER A 109 2.09 -3.69 -6.84
CA SER A 109 1.05 -4.49 -6.18
C SER A 109 1.32 -4.51 -4.68
N GLU A 110 0.26 -4.56 -3.88
CA GLU A 110 0.37 -4.70 -2.42
C GLU A 110 0.01 -6.13 -2.02
N LEU A 111 0.89 -6.76 -1.26
CA LEU A 111 0.71 -8.12 -0.73
C LEU A 111 0.62 -8.02 0.79
N GLU A 112 -0.52 -8.38 1.39
CA GLU A 112 -0.66 -8.36 2.86
C GLU A 112 -0.01 -9.62 3.47
N LEU A 113 1.32 -9.59 3.62
CA LEU A 113 2.08 -10.67 4.27
C LEU A 113 1.95 -10.61 5.80
N ARG A 114 1.81 -11.77 6.44
CA ARG A 114 1.70 -11.89 7.91
C ARG A 114 2.69 -12.86 8.55
N SER A 115 3.25 -13.79 7.79
CA SER A 115 4.25 -14.77 8.27
C SER A 115 5.07 -15.32 7.10
N THR A 116 6.27 -15.85 7.40
CA THR A 116 7.06 -16.61 6.42
C THR A 116 6.27 -17.86 6.02
N ASN A 117 6.26 -18.21 4.73
CA ASN A 117 5.46 -19.33 4.20
C ASN A 117 3.94 -19.16 4.39
N GLY A 118 3.48 -17.95 4.71
CA GLY A 118 2.06 -17.62 4.73
C GLY A 118 1.45 -17.63 3.31
N PRO A 119 0.13 -17.42 3.20
CA PRO A 119 -0.60 -17.67 1.96
C PRO A 119 -0.14 -16.88 0.72
N LEU A 120 0.49 -15.71 0.90
CA LEU A 120 1.01 -14.84 -0.18
C LEU A 120 2.54 -14.91 -0.37
N GLN A 121 3.23 -15.82 0.30
CA GLN A 121 4.69 -15.92 0.20
C GLN A 121 5.14 -16.25 -1.23
N ALA A 122 4.39 -17.10 -1.93
CA ALA A 122 4.72 -17.50 -3.29
C ALA A 122 4.67 -16.28 -4.25
N GLU A 123 3.68 -15.42 -4.08
CA GLU A 123 3.52 -14.17 -4.83
C GLU A 123 4.69 -13.21 -4.58
N LEU A 124 5.13 -13.05 -3.32
CA LEU A 124 6.33 -12.26 -3.01
C LEU A 124 7.56 -12.83 -3.75
N ASN A 125 7.76 -14.15 -3.64
CA ASN A 125 8.88 -14.83 -4.28
C ASN A 125 8.86 -14.64 -5.80
N LEU A 126 7.67 -14.63 -6.43
CA LEU A 126 7.51 -14.33 -7.85
C LEU A 126 8.00 -12.93 -8.20
N VAL A 127 7.59 -11.91 -7.45
CA VAL A 127 8.01 -10.51 -7.68
C VAL A 127 9.53 -10.38 -7.59
N GLN A 128 10.13 -11.03 -6.58
CA GLN A 128 11.57 -10.99 -6.33
C GLN A 128 12.40 -11.80 -7.34
N SER A 129 11.79 -12.73 -8.08
CA SER A 129 12.51 -13.60 -9.02
C SER A 129 12.86 -12.94 -10.37
N GLN A 130 12.62 -11.63 -10.54
CA GLN A 130 12.93 -10.86 -11.76
C GLN A 130 12.43 -11.51 -13.07
N GLN A 131 11.11 -11.61 -13.23
CA GLN A 131 10.51 -12.16 -14.44
C GLN A 131 10.72 -11.26 -15.67
N ASP A 132 11.07 -11.86 -16.81
CA ASP A 132 11.17 -11.16 -18.09
C ASP A 132 9.82 -10.53 -18.49
N GLY A 133 9.85 -9.25 -18.86
CA GLY A 133 8.67 -8.50 -19.27
C GLY A 133 7.74 -8.05 -18.14
N ALA A 134 8.15 -8.19 -16.87
CA ALA A 134 7.40 -7.60 -15.75
C ALA A 134 7.62 -6.08 -15.67
N ALA A 135 6.54 -5.33 -15.48
CA ALA A 135 6.54 -3.88 -15.27
C ALA A 135 7.21 -3.48 -13.95
N PHE A 136 7.23 -4.39 -12.96
CA PHE A 136 7.89 -4.20 -11.68
C PHE A 136 8.46 -5.53 -11.16
N ASN A 137 9.64 -5.45 -10.52
CA ASN A 137 10.39 -6.59 -9.99
C ASN A 137 11.13 -6.27 -8.68
N THR A 138 10.70 -5.20 -8.01
CA THR A 138 11.20 -4.84 -6.67
C THR A 138 10.05 -4.94 -5.68
N ALA A 139 10.36 -5.34 -4.46
CA ALA A 139 9.42 -5.39 -3.35
C ALA A 139 9.85 -4.40 -2.27
N GLY A 140 8.87 -3.76 -1.66
CA GLY A 140 9.09 -2.93 -0.49
C GLY A 140 7.97 -3.10 0.51
N ILE A 141 8.20 -2.59 1.71
CA ILE A 141 7.24 -2.65 2.81
C ILE A 141 6.91 -1.25 3.32
N PHE A 142 5.65 -1.04 3.68
CA PHE A 142 5.15 0.17 4.28
C PHE A 142 4.88 -0.05 5.77
N PHE A 143 5.30 0.88 6.61
CA PHE A 143 5.03 0.93 8.06
C PHE A 143 4.31 2.22 8.42
N ALA A 144 3.23 2.15 9.20
CA ALA A 144 2.70 3.28 9.94
C ALA A 144 3.46 3.48 11.26
N ILE A 145 3.37 4.69 11.82
CA ILE A 145 3.92 4.97 13.15
C ILE A 145 3.11 4.19 14.18
N GLY A 146 3.81 3.30 14.90
CA GLY A 146 3.19 2.38 15.85
C GLY A 146 3.14 0.93 15.37
N ASP A 147 3.39 0.66 14.08
CA ASP A 147 3.54 -0.73 13.58
C ASP A 147 4.79 -1.39 14.17
N LEU A 148 5.79 -0.59 14.52
CA LEU A 148 7.03 -1.04 15.14
C LEU A 148 7.11 -0.50 16.56
N VAL A 149 7.32 -1.41 17.50
CA VAL A 149 7.27 -1.14 18.95
C VAL A 149 8.67 -1.16 19.57
N GLU A 150 9.70 -1.50 18.79
CA GLU A 150 11.11 -1.46 19.21
C GLU A 150 11.92 -0.44 18.40
N PRO A 151 12.88 0.27 19.03
CA PRO A 151 14.01 0.84 18.32
C PRO A 151 15.00 -0.26 17.91
N ILE A 152 15.18 -0.49 16.62
CA ILE A 152 16.43 -1.03 16.10
C ILE A 152 17.27 0.16 15.71
N SER A 153 17.94 0.71 16.71
CA SER A 153 18.80 1.89 16.61
C SER A 153 18.13 3.12 15.98
N ALA A 154 18.15 4.25 16.67
CA ALA A 154 17.75 5.54 16.10
C ALA A 154 18.51 5.92 14.81
N SER A 155 19.59 5.21 14.45
CA SER A 155 20.36 5.40 13.23
C SER A 155 19.69 4.90 11.94
N PHE A 156 18.70 4.00 12.01
CA PHE A 156 18.03 3.45 10.81
C PHE A 156 16.84 4.30 10.35
N TYR A 157 16.25 5.08 11.25
CA TYR A 157 15.06 5.90 11.00
C TYR A 157 15.39 7.40 11.07
N ASP A 158 14.89 8.18 10.12
CA ASP A 158 14.76 9.63 10.32
C ASP A 158 13.58 9.90 11.26
N THR A 159 13.87 9.86 12.56
CA THR A 159 12.89 10.16 13.63
C THR A 159 12.73 11.67 13.86
N ALA A 160 13.42 12.51 13.08
CA ALA A 160 13.61 13.92 13.31
C ALA A 160 14.03 14.20 14.78
N ASN A 161 13.16 14.82 15.57
CA ASN A 161 13.42 15.18 16.99
C ASN A 161 12.56 14.38 17.98
N ASN A 162 11.92 13.28 17.56
CA ASN A 162 11.01 12.52 18.42
C ASN A 162 11.70 11.31 19.05
N THR A 163 11.33 10.97 20.29
CA THR A 163 11.74 9.71 20.95
C THR A 163 10.80 8.57 20.58
N LEU A 164 11.34 7.37 20.35
CA LEU A 164 10.54 6.18 20.09
C LEU A 164 9.82 5.68 21.37
N PRO A 165 8.61 5.10 21.27
CA PRO A 165 7.91 4.53 22.41
C PRO A 165 8.64 3.30 22.99
N ALA A 166 8.27 2.91 24.21
CA ALA A 166 8.77 1.68 24.85
C ALA A 166 8.16 0.43 24.20
N ASP A 167 8.81 -0.73 24.36
CA ASP A 167 8.29 -2.01 23.87
C ASP A 167 7.00 -2.42 24.60
N GLU A 168 5.89 -2.45 23.89
CA GLU A 168 4.55 -2.84 24.35
C GLU A 168 4.18 -4.28 23.95
N ARG A 169 5.11 -5.07 23.40
CA ARG A 169 4.83 -6.45 22.97
C ARG A 169 4.56 -7.39 24.14
N VAL A 170 3.69 -8.36 23.91
CA VAL A 170 3.39 -9.48 24.82
C VAL A 170 3.62 -10.78 24.06
N ASN A 171 4.59 -11.58 24.49
CA ASN A 171 5.02 -12.82 23.82
C ASN A 171 5.36 -12.62 22.32
N GLY A 172 5.98 -11.49 21.98
CA GLY A 172 6.33 -11.16 20.59
C GLY A 172 5.19 -10.58 19.74
N SER A 173 3.95 -10.55 20.25
CA SER A 173 2.78 -9.95 19.57
C SER A 173 2.44 -8.57 20.12
N THR A 174 1.64 -7.79 19.40
CA THR A 174 1.19 -6.45 19.79
C THR A 174 -0.32 -6.37 19.94
N TYR A 175 -0.84 -5.39 20.69
CA TYR A 175 -2.28 -5.18 20.79
C TYR A 175 -2.83 -4.43 19.58
N GLY A 176 -3.81 -5.03 18.90
CA GLY A 176 -4.56 -4.39 17.83
C GLY A 176 -5.84 -3.74 18.34
N PHE A 177 -6.08 -2.49 17.94
CA PHE A 177 -7.30 -1.75 18.24
C PHE A 177 -8.34 -1.94 17.14
N GLN A 178 -9.62 -2.03 17.51
CA GLN A 178 -10.76 -2.03 16.60
C GLN A 178 -11.86 -1.18 17.23
N ASP A 179 -12.57 -0.40 16.42
CA ASP A 179 -13.64 0.45 16.93
C ASP A 179 -14.66 -0.35 17.73
N ASN A 180 -15.01 0.18 18.90
CA ASN A 180 -15.97 -0.41 19.85
C ASN A 180 -15.59 -1.82 20.35
N ARG A 181 -14.30 -2.19 20.32
CA ARG A 181 -13.81 -3.47 20.86
C ARG A 181 -12.63 -3.25 21.80
N ALA A 182 -12.51 -4.12 22.80
CA ALA A 182 -11.33 -4.16 23.64
C ALA A 182 -10.09 -4.50 22.78
N PRO A 183 -8.93 -3.89 23.05
CA PRO A 183 -7.68 -4.27 22.40
C PRO A 183 -7.38 -5.75 22.69
N VAL A 184 -6.96 -6.50 21.67
CA VAL A 184 -6.49 -7.89 21.82
C VAL A 184 -5.22 -8.08 21.00
N LEU A 185 -4.43 -9.09 21.33
CA LEU A 185 -3.19 -9.39 20.60
C LEU A 185 -3.46 -9.71 19.12
N LEU A 186 -2.60 -9.26 18.21
CA LEU A 186 -2.72 -9.53 16.77
C LEU A 186 -2.79 -11.02 16.47
N ASP A 187 -2.01 -11.84 17.17
CA ASP A 187 -2.00 -13.30 17.03
C ASP A 187 -3.38 -13.92 17.26
N SER A 188 -4.18 -13.34 18.18
CA SER A 188 -5.55 -13.81 18.43
C SER A 188 -6.51 -13.58 17.26
N ARG A 189 -6.11 -12.77 16.27
CA ARG A 189 -6.90 -12.38 15.11
C ARG A 189 -6.39 -12.95 13.79
N VAL A 190 -5.23 -13.60 13.77
CA VAL A 190 -4.56 -13.98 12.52
C VAL A 190 -5.26 -15.15 11.82
N GLY A 191 -5.75 -16.15 12.56
CA GLY A 191 -6.42 -17.33 11.98
C GLY A 191 -5.60 -17.96 10.86
N ASN A 192 -6.25 -18.35 9.76
CA ASN A 192 -5.62 -19.03 8.61
C ASN A 192 -4.77 -18.12 7.71
N THR A 193 -4.58 -16.85 8.07
CA THR A 193 -3.78 -15.90 7.29
C THR A 193 -2.29 -15.90 7.66
N SER A 194 -1.92 -16.68 8.68
CA SER A 194 -0.55 -16.99 9.07
C SER A 194 -0.35 -18.51 9.07
N SER A 195 0.88 -18.94 8.80
CA SER A 195 1.29 -20.34 8.75
C SER A 195 1.46 -20.99 10.13
N ASP A 196 1.74 -20.20 11.16
CA ASP A 196 2.05 -20.67 12.53
C ASP A 196 1.17 -20.01 13.61
N GLY A 197 0.24 -19.15 13.20
CA GLY A 197 -0.65 -18.45 14.12
C GLY A 197 -0.04 -17.20 14.75
N HIS A 198 1.14 -16.77 14.29
CA HIS A 198 1.74 -15.49 14.68
C HIS A 198 1.60 -14.44 13.58
N ASP A 199 1.35 -13.18 13.97
CA ASP A 199 1.34 -12.04 13.06
C ASP A 199 2.65 -11.26 13.19
N TYR A 200 3.58 -11.53 12.27
CA TYR A 200 4.93 -10.96 12.29
C TYR A 200 5.01 -9.51 11.81
N ARG A 201 3.89 -8.86 11.50
CA ARG A 201 3.92 -7.48 10.96
C ARG A 201 4.50 -6.45 11.92
N SER A 202 4.56 -6.75 13.21
CA SER A 202 5.27 -5.95 14.21
C SER A 202 6.68 -6.47 14.58
N ASP A 203 7.13 -7.59 13.99
CA ASP A 203 8.46 -8.16 14.21
C ASP A 203 9.44 -7.69 13.13
N PHE A 204 10.28 -6.71 13.50
CA PHE A 204 11.27 -6.16 12.59
C PHE A 204 12.33 -7.18 12.14
N ASN A 205 12.74 -8.14 12.99
CA ASN A 205 13.73 -9.12 12.58
C ASN A 205 13.17 -10.01 11.47
N TRP A 206 11.90 -10.39 11.58
CA TRP A 206 11.19 -11.10 10.52
C TRP A 206 11.10 -10.27 9.23
N ILE A 207 10.73 -8.99 9.34
CA ILE A 207 10.65 -8.05 8.20
C ILE A 207 11.99 -7.98 7.45
N MET A 208 13.11 -7.83 8.15
CA MET A 208 14.43 -7.72 7.54
C MET A 208 14.86 -8.99 6.81
N GLN A 209 14.33 -10.15 7.22
CA GLN A 209 14.59 -11.42 6.54
C GLN A 209 13.81 -11.57 5.22
N GLN A 210 12.78 -10.76 4.97
CA GLN A 210 11.98 -10.83 3.73
C GLN A 210 12.68 -10.23 2.50
N VAL A 211 13.87 -9.63 2.66
CA VAL A 211 14.69 -9.08 1.58
C VAL A 211 13.96 -8.01 0.75
N PHE A 212 13.34 -7.04 1.44
CA PHE A 212 12.76 -5.88 0.80
C PHE A 212 13.84 -4.95 0.20
N ASN A 213 13.59 -4.45 -1.02
CA ASN A 213 14.47 -3.51 -1.72
C ASN A 213 14.38 -2.09 -1.16
N TRP A 214 13.24 -1.72 -0.57
CA TRP A 214 12.99 -0.41 0.01
C TRP A 214 11.97 -0.49 1.15
N VAL A 215 12.03 0.47 2.08
CA VAL A 215 11.13 0.57 3.23
C VAL A 215 10.55 1.98 3.25
N ILE A 216 9.22 2.10 3.33
CA ILE A 216 8.54 3.37 3.59
C ILE A 216 8.01 3.30 5.02
N ALA A 217 8.35 4.28 5.85
CA ALA A 217 7.74 4.47 7.16
C ALA A 217 6.99 5.81 7.15
N ASP A 218 5.75 5.80 7.64
CA ASP A 218 5.01 7.02 7.90
C ASP A 218 5.81 7.87 8.89
N THR A 219 5.98 9.15 8.58
CA THR A 219 6.71 10.08 9.43
C THR A 219 5.70 10.99 10.09
N HIS A 220 5.84 11.21 11.38
CA HIS A 220 4.80 11.75 12.26
C HIS A 220 4.20 13.04 11.73
N ARG A 221 3.08 12.92 11.01
CA ARG A 221 2.01 13.92 10.92
C ARG A 221 0.68 13.19 10.67
N THR A 222 -0.19 13.28 11.68
CA THR A 222 -1.62 12.95 11.68
C THR A 222 -2.04 11.49 11.94
N CYS A 223 -1.88 11.07 13.21
CA CYS A 223 -2.88 10.22 13.85
C CYS A 223 -3.34 10.88 15.16
N GLY A 224 -4.53 11.47 15.15
CA GLY A 224 -5.50 11.44 16.26
C GLY A 224 -5.23 12.06 17.63
N ILE A 225 -4.07 12.62 17.97
CA ILE A 225 -3.88 13.34 19.26
C ILE A 225 -4.05 14.85 19.04
N ARG A 226 -4.95 15.44 19.85
CA ARG A 226 -5.35 16.85 19.86
C ARG A 226 -4.16 17.83 19.76
N ASP A 227 -4.34 18.84 18.90
CA ASP A 227 -3.68 20.15 18.87
C ASP A 227 -2.24 20.26 19.41
N LEU A 228 -1.25 20.32 18.51
CA LEU A 228 -0.08 21.18 18.72
C LEU A 228 0.49 21.66 17.38
N LYS A 229 0.23 22.94 17.07
CA LYS A 229 0.88 23.68 15.98
C LYS A 229 2.37 23.84 16.29
N LEU A 230 3.26 23.27 15.48
CA LEU A 230 4.66 23.72 15.43
C LEU A 230 5.16 23.91 13.99
N LYS A 231 5.57 25.15 13.73
CA LYS A 231 6.18 25.64 12.48
C LYS A 231 7.54 24.95 12.29
N ALA A 232 7.78 24.40 11.11
CA ALA A 232 9.12 23.99 10.69
C ALA A 232 9.55 24.83 9.48
N LYS A 233 10.59 25.64 9.69
CA LYS A 233 11.46 26.14 8.62
C LYS A 233 12.39 24.99 8.22
N GLY A 234 12.63 24.80 6.93
CA GLY A 234 13.79 24.05 6.45
C GLY A 234 13.46 22.97 5.43
N ILE A 235 13.54 23.41 4.17
CA ILE A 235 13.58 22.69 2.90
C ILE A 235 14.40 21.39 2.95
N PHE A 236 13.80 20.27 2.53
CA PHE A 236 14.53 19.15 1.93
C PHE A 236 14.45 19.29 0.40
N ARG A 237 15.59 19.16 -0.27
CA ARG A 237 15.71 19.01 -1.72
C ARG A 237 15.81 17.52 -2.06
N ILE A 238 15.11 17.13 -3.11
CA ILE A 238 15.22 15.85 -3.83
C ILE A 238 16.61 15.74 -4.45
#